data_AF-A0A9P4N1J8-F1
#
_entry.id   AF-A0A9P4N1J8-F1
#
_cell.length_a   1.000
_cell.length_b   1.000
_cell.length_c   1.000
_cell.angle_alpha   90.00
_cell.angle_beta   90.00
_cell.angle_gamma   90.00
#
_symmetry.space_group_name_H-M   'P 1'
#
loop_
_entity.id
_entity.type
_entity.pdbx_description
1 polymer ?
#
loop_
_entity_poly.entity_id
_entity_poly.type
_entity_poly.pdbx_seq_one_letter_code
_entity_poly.pdbx_strand_id
1 'polypeptide(L)'
;MAANKCFYPNKGLAENDTPCNESSEFSHCCRSDELCLSNGLCLGGPGELVQASCTDQTWSSGRCFQQCKQAEGPLPITSTGITVKGSNNSRLWCCDVNMYNKTSQSCLSGGVVSQPFAISNGLFVTDRKTGSTAVFNSTNPAPEISCNASTPSAATITVFASPSASSHQLLQRSLGLGLGLGIPLLIVLLMSLILVRREREKSKEAWETLASLQQQQQQQHHHQNGGVFGLGRGGHDVAYAHDARPPLVEIGITEVQEMDSKYTRPLGELGR
;
A
#
# COMPACT_ATOMS: atom_id res chain seq x y z
N MET A 1 17.57 -30.85 -5.66
CA MET A 1 17.44 -29.50 -6.24
C MET A 1 18.47 -28.61 -5.58
N ALA A 2 19.19 -27.78 -6.33
CA ALA A 2 20.01 -26.72 -5.74
C ALA A 2 19.07 -25.64 -5.18
N ALA A 3 19.31 -25.17 -3.96
CA ALA A 3 18.63 -24.00 -3.45
C ALA A 3 19.13 -22.79 -4.25
N ASN A 4 18.29 -22.21 -5.10
CA ASN A 4 18.64 -21.01 -5.84
C ASN A 4 18.75 -19.85 -4.84
N LYS A 5 19.97 -19.32 -4.67
CA LYS A 5 20.23 -18.13 -3.86
C LYS A 5 19.53 -16.94 -4.48
N CYS A 6 19.05 -16.03 -3.63
CA CYS A 6 18.39 -14.80 -4.04
C CYS A 6 19.32 -13.60 -3.81
N PHE A 7 19.26 -12.63 -4.71
CA PHE A 7 20.14 -11.47 -4.72
C PHE A 7 19.33 -10.18 -4.88
N TYR A 8 19.65 -9.16 -4.09
CA TYR A 8 19.14 -7.80 -4.29
C TYR A 8 19.73 -7.17 -5.57
N PRO A 9 19.19 -6.05 -6.09
CA PRO A 9 19.69 -5.44 -7.31
C PRO A 9 21.17 -5.02 -7.24
N ASN A 10 21.64 -4.65 -6.05
CA ASN A 10 23.06 -4.39 -5.79
C ASN A 10 23.93 -5.67 -5.71
N LYS A 11 23.37 -6.84 -6.03
CA LYS A 11 24.03 -8.16 -6.03
C LYS A 11 24.35 -8.72 -4.65
N GLY A 12 23.93 -8.04 -3.59
CA GLY A 12 23.99 -8.55 -2.22
C GLY A 12 23.10 -9.77 -2.03
N LEU A 13 23.52 -10.69 -1.17
CA LEU A 13 22.76 -11.91 -0.87
C LEU A 13 21.54 -11.58 -0.02
N ALA A 14 20.37 -12.07 -0.43
CA ALA A 14 19.12 -11.98 0.33
C ALA A 14 18.89 -13.30 1.09
N GLU A 15 19.43 -13.40 2.31
CA GLU A 15 19.49 -14.67 3.06
C GLU A 15 18.12 -15.23 3.48
N ASN A 16 17.14 -14.34 3.66
CA ASN A 16 15.80 -14.70 4.13
C ASN A 16 14.78 -14.83 3.00
N ASP A 17 15.21 -14.62 1.76
CA ASP A 17 14.33 -14.63 0.60
C ASP A 17 14.40 -16.00 -0.07
N THR A 18 13.25 -16.50 -0.50
CA THR A 18 13.16 -17.77 -1.24
C THR A 18 12.52 -17.55 -2.60
N PRO A 19 12.90 -18.35 -3.63
CA PRO A 19 12.35 -18.22 -4.96
C PRO A 19 10.83 -18.41 -4.96
N CYS A 20 10.13 -17.60 -5.73
CA CYS A 20 8.70 -17.76 -5.96
C CYS A 20 8.38 -18.82 -7.04
N ASN A 21 9.41 -19.39 -7.67
CA ASN A 21 9.31 -20.52 -8.59
C ASN A 21 10.65 -21.28 -8.58
N GLU A 22 10.74 -22.33 -7.77
CA GLU A 22 11.94 -23.17 -7.65
C GLU A 22 12.19 -24.05 -8.88
N SER A 23 11.17 -24.27 -9.72
CA SER A 23 11.28 -25.04 -10.95
C SER A 23 11.83 -24.24 -12.13
N SER A 24 11.98 -22.91 -11.98
CA SER A 24 12.53 -22.03 -13.01
C SER A 24 14.00 -21.70 -12.77
N GLU A 25 14.77 -21.53 -13.84
CA GLU A 25 16.16 -21.04 -13.77
C GLU A 25 16.23 -19.67 -13.08
N PHE A 26 15.32 -18.77 -13.45
CA PHE A 26 15.21 -17.45 -12.86
C PHE A 26 13.83 -17.21 -12.26
N SER A 27 13.79 -16.68 -11.05
CA SER A 27 12.57 -16.28 -10.38
C SER A 27 12.82 -15.07 -9.49
N HIS A 28 11.82 -14.21 -9.38
CA HIS A 28 11.80 -13.28 -8.26
C HIS A 28 11.73 -14.06 -6.94
N CYS A 29 12.26 -13.47 -5.89
CA CYS A 29 12.26 -14.03 -4.57
C CYS A 29 11.56 -13.07 -3.62
N CYS A 30 10.87 -13.65 -2.65
CA CYS A 30 10.20 -12.93 -1.58
C CYS A 30 10.57 -13.58 -0.26
N ARG A 31 10.44 -12.84 0.85
CA ARG A 31 10.60 -13.44 2.18
C ARG A 31 9.58 -14.55 2.39
N SER A 32 9.86 -15.46 3.31
CA SER A 32 8.97 -16.59 3.62
C SER A 32 7.59 -16.16 4.13
N ASP A 33 7.48 -14.97 4.72
CA ASP A 33 6.27 -14.37 5.29
C ASP A 33 5.50 -13.47 4.31
N GLU A 34 5.95 -13.37 3.05
CA GLU A 34 5.33 -12.54 2.02
C GLU A 34 4.63 -13.39 0.95
N LEU A 35 3.67 -12.79 0.23
CA LEU A 35 3.02 -13.46 -0.89
C LEU A 35 3.72 -13.09 -2.21
N CYS A 36 4.05 -14.11 -3.00
CA CYS A 36 4.62 -13.94 -4.32
C CYS A 36 3.54 -13.54 -5.33
N LEU A 37 3.84 -12.57 -6.19
CA LEU A 37 2.97 -12.15 -7.28
C LEU A 37 3.59 -12.48 -8.64
N SER A 38 2.76 -12.93 -9.58
CA SER A 38 3.21 -13.36 -10.91
C SER A 38 3.85 -12.25 -11.76
N ASN A 39 3.72 -10.98 -11.34
CA ASN A 39 4.36 -9.83 -11.97
C ASN A 39 5.77 -9.53 -11.43
N GLY A 40 6.32 -10.42 -10.58
CA GLY A 40 7.68 -10.32 -10.06
C GLY A 40 7.81 -9.51 -8.76
N LEU A 41 6.68 -9.15 -8.15
CA LEU A 41 6.63 -8.41 -6.89
C LEU A 41 6.25 -9.31 -5.72
N CYS A 42 6.56 -8.84 -4.52
CA CYS A 42 6.12 -9.42 -3.27
C CYS A 42 4.99 -8.56 -2.69
N LEU A 43 4.01 -9.19 -2.07
CA LEU A 43 3.03 -8.52 -1.24
C LEU A 43 3.41 -8.78 0.23
N GLY A 44 4.01 -7.77 0.86
CA GLY A 44 4.35 -7.78 2.27
C GLY A 44 3.17 -7.39 3.17
N GLY A 45 3.29 -7.57 4.47
CA GLY A 45 2.35 -6.96 5.43
C GLY A 45 2.70 -5.48 5.58
N PRO A 46 1.78 -4.49 5.51
CA PRO A 46 0.30 -4.46 5.50
C PRO A 46 -0.32 -4.25 4.09
N GLY A 47 -0.03 -5.14 3.13
CA GLY A 47 -0.54 -5.03 1.75
C GLY A 47 0.33 -4.18 0.83
N GLU A 48 1.60 -4.04 1.17
CA GLU A 48 2.58 -3.27 0.41
C GLU A 48 3.17 -4.11 -0.73
N LEU A 49 3.24 -3.51 -1.92
CA LEU A 49 3.96 -4.11 -3.04
C LEU A 49 5.46 -3.81 -2.89
N VAL A 50 6.29 -4.84 -2.95
CA VAL A 50 7.73 -4.75 -2.70
C VAL A 50 8.47 -5.36 -3.88
N GLN A 51 9.46 -4.63 -4.41
CA GLN A 51 10.53 -5.25 -5.18
C GLN A 51 11.56 -5.76 -4.18
N ALA A 52 11.62 -7.08 -3.99
CA ALA A 52 12.56 -7.70 -3.06
C ALA A 52 13.84 -8.13 -3.78
N SER A 53 14.00 -9.44 -4.03
CA SER A 53 15.22 -10.00 -4.61
C SER A 53 14.93 -10.90 -5.83
N CYS A 54 15.98 -11.39 -6.49
CA CYS A 54 15.86 -12.30 -7.63
C CYS A 54 16.95 -13.38 -7.62
N THR A 55 16.67 -14.56 -8.17
CA THR A 55 17.69 -15.60 -8.33
C THR A 55 18.72 -15.27 -9.43
N ASP A 56 18.39 -14.36 -10.35
CA ASP A 56 19.35 -13.81 -11.30
C ASP A 56 20.16 -12.69 -10.65
N GLN A 57 21.42 -12.97 -10.29
CA GLN A 57 22.33 -11.98 -9.72
C GLN A 57 22.58 -10.79 -10.67
N THR A 58 22.42 -10.96 -11.98
CA THR A 58 22.59 -9.87 -12.96
C THR A 58 21.35 -9.01 -13.11
N TRP A 59 20.19 -9.46 -12.59
CA TRP A 59 18.90 -8.80 -12.77
C TRP A 59 18.51 -8.55 -14.24
N SER A 60 19.03 -9.35 -15.16
CA SER A 60 18.76 -9.24 -16.60
C SER A 60 17.53 -10.04 -17.03
N SER A 61 17.19 -11.08 -16.29
CA SER A 61 16.03 -11.93 -16.53
C SER A 61 14.73 -11.16 -16.35
N GLY A 62 13.84 -11.24 -17.33
CA GLY A 62 12.46 -10.71 -17.23
C GLY A 62 11.59 -11.40 -16.17
N ARG A 63 12.10 -12.45 -15.50
CA ARG A 63 11.47 -13.06 -14.32
C ARG A 63 11.70 -12.28 -13.03
N CYS A 64 12.73 -11.43 -13.00
CA CYS A 64 12.92 -10.42 -11.95
C CYS A 64 12.07 -9.19 -12.24
N PHE A 65 11.70 -8.43 -11.22
CA PHE A 65 11.08 -7.13 -11.43
C PHE A 65 12.06 -6.18 -12.14
N GLN A 66 11.63 -5.60 -13.26
CA GLN A 66 12.54 -4.87 -14.14
C GLN A 66 12.65 -3.37 -13.85
N GLN A 67 11.78 -2.84 -13.00
CA GLN A 67 11.86 -1.46 -12.54
C GLN A 67 12.65 -1.40 -11.24
N CYS A 68 13.15 -0.22 -10.89
CA CYS A 68 13.82 0.02 -9.61
C CYS A 68 15.16 -0.74 -9.40
N LYS A 69 15.83 -1.18 -10.46
CA LYS A 69 17.10 -1.93 -10.38
C LYS A 69 18.28 -1.20 -9.72
N GLN A 70 18.14 0.10 -9.47
CA GLN A 70 19.09 0.91 -8.73
C GLN A 70 18.99 0.73 -7.20
N ALA A 71 18.07 -0.09 -6.71
CA ALA A 71 17.89 -0.30 -5.28
C ALA A 71 19.09 -1.03 -4.63
N GLU A 72 19.46 -0.60 -3.42
CA GLU A 72 20.44 -1.29 -2.59
C GLU A 72 19.87 -2.51 -1.85
N GLY A 73 18.55 -2.72 -1.91
CA GLY A 73 17.87 -3.75 -1.15
C GLY A 73 16.41 -3.86 -1.56
N PRO A 74 15.57 -4.48 -0.71
CA PRO A 74 14.14 -4.50 -0.95
C PRO A 74 13.60 -3.09 -0.81
N LEU A 75 12.76 -2.66 -1.75
CA LEU A 75 12.08 -1.37 -1.67
C LEU A 75 10.59 -1.50 -1.99
N PRO A 76 9.76 -0.62 -1.41
CA PRO A 76 8.35 -0.61 -1.71
C PRO A 76 8.06 0.06 -3.04
N ILE A 77 6.95 -0.34 -3.66
CA ILE A 77 6.44 0.21 -4.91
C ILE A 77 5.14 0.92 -4.60
N THR A 78 5.18 2.25 -4.63
CA THR A 78 4.08 3.07 -4.14
C THR A 78 3.31 3.70 -5.30
N SER A 79 1.99 3.80 -5.13
CA SER A 79 1.14 4.41 -6.15
C SER A 79 1.30 5.92 -6.15
N THR A 80 1.33 6.52 -7.34
CA THR A 80 1.30 7.99 -7.49
C THR A 80 -0.09 8.58 -7.26
N GLY A 81 -1.13 7.73 -7.17
CA GLY A 81 -2.53 8.14 -7.20
C GLY A 81 -3.04 8.51 -8.60
N ILE A 82 -2.17 8.50 -9.62
CA ILE A 82 -2.55 8.81 -11.00
C ILE A 82 -2.92 7.54 -11.75
N THR A 83 -4.01 7.63 -12.50
CA THR A 83 -4.43 6.57 -13.40
C THR A 83 -4.43 7.11 -14.83
N VAL A 84 -3.77 6.40 -15.73
CA VAL A 84 -3.75 6.76 -17.15
C VAL A 84 -4.92 6.08 -17.84
N LYS A 85 -5.80 6.88 -18.45
CA LYS A 85 -6.91 6.36 -19.23
C LYS A 85 -6.38 5.67 -20.49
N GLY A 86 -6.66 4.38 -20.58
CA GLY A 86 -6.36 3.50 -21.71
C GLY A 86 -7.26 2.27 -21.64
N SER A 87 -7.03 1.25 -22.47
CA SER A 87 -7.86 0.04 -22.51
C SER A 87 -7.94 -0.72 -21.18
N ASN A 88 -6.93 -0.59 -20.31
CA ASN A 88 -6.85 -1.29 -19.02
C ASN A 88 -6.77 -0.37 -17.79
N ASN A 89 -6.93 0.95 -17.98
CA ASN A 89 -6.88 1.96 -16.90
C ASN A 89 -5.72 1.73 -15.89
N SER A 90 -4.48 1.86 -16.36
CA SER A 90 -3.30 1.52 -15.56
C SER A 90 -3.00 2.59 -14.50
N ARG A 91 -2.81 2.16 -13.26
CA ARG A 91 -2.23 3.00 -12.19
C ARG A 91 -0.74 3.16 -12.41
N LEU A 92 -0.26 4.36 -12.12
CA LEU A 92 1.16 4.70 -12.14
C LEU A 92 1.78 4.53 -10.75
N TRP A 93 3.05 4.15 -10.75
CA TRP A 93 3.81 3.78 -9.57
C TRP A 93 5.20 4.41 -9.60
N CYS A 94 5.78 4.56 -8.41
CA CYS A 94 7.15 4.96 -8.18
C CYS A 94 7.88 3.90 -7.36
N CYS A 95 9.20 3.88 -7.51
CA CYS A 95 10.08 3.22 -6.56
C CYS A 95 10.10 4.02 -5.25
N ASP A 96 10.03 3.32 -4.13
CA ASP A 96 10.13 3.84 -2.76
C ASP A 96 8.91 4.69 -2.31
N VAL A 97 8.83 5.00 -1.02
CA VAL A 97 7.69 5.67 -0.39
C VAL A 97 7.69 7.17 -0.60
N ASN A 98 6.53 7.78 -0.85
CA ASN A 98 6.38 9.25 -0.93
C ASN A 98 7.31 9.95 -1.94
N MET A 99 7.73 9.22 -2.97
CA MET A 99 8.71 9.71 -3.94
C MET A 99 8.09 10.38 -5.17
N TYR A 100 6.75 10.46 -5.26
CA TYR A 100 6.07 11.11 -6.38
C TYR A 100 5.92 12.62 -6.16
N ASN A 101 6.51 13.42 -7.06
CA ASN A 101 6.34 14.86 -7.08
C ASN A 101 5.22 15.24 -8.06
N LYS A 102 4.11 15.77 -7.53
CA LYS A 102 2.94 16.18 -8.32
C LYS A 102 3.22 17.35 -9.27
N THR A 103 4.15 18.24 -8.91
CA THR A 103 4.48 19.44 -9.69
C THR A 103 5.32 19.09 -10.91
N SER A 104 6.35 18.27 -10.74
CA SER A 104 7.21 17.82 -11.85
C SER A 104 6.72 16.54 -12.54
N GLN A 105 5.65 15.92 -12.00
CA GLN A 105 5.09 14.64 -12.45
C GLN A 105 6.12 13.50 -12.51
N SER A 106 7.12 13.52 -11.62
CA SER A 106 8.24 12.59 -11.62
C SER A 106 8.35 11.82 -10.30
N CYS A 107 9.00 10.67 -10.35
CA CYS A 107 9.47 9.95 -9.16
C CYS A 107 10.88 10.45 -8.80
N LEU A 108 11.21 10.48 -7.52
CA LEU A 108 12.57 10.72 -7.02
C LEU A 108 12.96 9.56 -6.12
N SER A 109 13.84 8.65 -6.50
CA SER A 109 14.24 7.54 -5.63
C SER A 109 15.75 7.48 -5.52
N GLY A 110 16.29 7.43 -4.31
CA GLY A 110 17.74 7.43 -4.07
C GLY A 110 18.46 8.66 -4.66
N GLY A 111 17.79 9.81 -4.76
CA GLY A 111 18.34 11.03 -5.37
C GLY A 111 18.29 11.06 -6.91
N VAL A 112 17.71 10.05 -7.55
CA VAL A 112 17.56 9.97 -9.01
C VAL A 112 16.13 10.29 -9.41
N VAL A 113 15.97 11.22 -10.35
CA VAL A 113 14.67 11.55 -10.94
C VAL A 113 14.33 10.56 -12.05
N SER A 114 13.14 9.97 -12.02
CA SER A 114 12.63 9.05 -13.03
C SER A 114 11.16 9.32 -13.36
N GLN A 115 10.69 8.75 -14.47
CA GLN A 115 9.28 8.82 -14.84
C GLN A 115 8.49 7.72 -14.11
N PRO A 116 7.25 7.99 -13.67
CA PRO A 116 6.40 6.96 -13.10
C PRO A 116 6.04 5.91 -14.15
N PHE A 117 5.85 4.67 -13.70
CA PHE A 117 5.64 3.52 -14.59
C PHE A 117 4.36 2.75 -14.25
N ALA A 118 3.82 2.05 -15.25
CA ALA A 118 2.72 1.12 -15.07
C ALA A 118 3.26 -0.26 -14.68
N ILE A 119 2.47 -0.98 -13.88
CA ILE A 119 2.77 -2.36 -13.47
C ILE A 119 1.64 -3.26 -13.94
N SER A 120 1.98 -4.41 -14.50
CA SER A 120 1.00 -5.44 -14.87
C SER A 120 0.35 -6.05 -13.62
N ASN A 121 -0.91 -6.45 -13.72
CA ASN A 121 -1.60 -7.14 -12.64
C ASN A 121 -0.83 -8.42 -12.25
N GLY A 122 -0.65 -8.63 -10.95
CA GLY A 122 -0.05 -9.84 -10.39
C GLY A 122 -1.13 -10.79 -9.89
N LEU A 123 -0.99 -12.07 -10.22
CA LEU A 123 -1.74 -13.16 -9.60
C LEU A 123 -0.93 -13.72 -8.43
N PHE A 124 -1.60 -14.16 -7.37
CA PHE A 124 -0.94 -14.85 -6.28
C PHE A 124 -0.34 -16.17 -6.76
N VAL A 125 0.93 -16.39 -6.44
CA VAL A 125 1.56 -17.71 -6.58
C VAL A 125 1.18 -18.55 -5.37
N THR A 126 0.51 -19.67 -5.60
CA THR A 126 0.02 -20.57 -4.55
C THR A 126 1.01 -21.67 -4.19
N ASP A 127 1.91 -22.01 -5.11
CA ASP A 127 2.97 -22.98 -4.88
C ASP A 127 4.30 -22.44 -5.41
N ARG A 128 5.23 -22.13 -4.49
CA ARG A 128 6.57 -21.63 -4.82
C ARG A 128 7.46 -22.70 -5.46
N LYS A 129 7.18 -24.00 -5.28
CA LYS A 129 7.98 -25.07 -5.90
C LYS A 129 7.79 -25.09 -7.42
N THR A 130 6.55 -24.91 -7.87
CA THR A 130 6.17 -25.00 -9.29
C THR A 130 5.94 -23.63 -9.93
N GLY A 131 5.76 -22.57 -9.12
CA GLY A 131 5.31 -21.26 -9.57
C GLY A 131 3.84 -21.22 -9.98
N SER A 132 3.02 -22.16 -9.52
CA SER A 132 1.59 -22.24 -9.84
C SER A 132 0.85 -21.01 -9.31
N THR A 133 -0.05 -20.45 -10.12
CA THR A 133 -0.83 -19.24 -9.77
C THR A 133 -2.28 -19.57 -9.46
N ALA A 134 -2.89 -18.81 -8.55
CA ALA A 134 -4.33 -18.88 -8.32
C ALA A 134 -5.07 -18.31 -9.52
N VAL A 135 -5.73 -19.19 -10.29
CA VAL A 135 -6.81 -18.77 -11.19
C VAL A 135 -8.10 -18.90 -10.40
N PHE A 136 -8.63 -17.78 -9.91
CA PHE A 136 -9.97 -17.75 -9.35
C PHE A 136 -10.99 -17.86 -10.49
N ASN A 137 -11.18 -19.07 -11.02
CA ASN A 137 -12.37 -19.36 -11.79
C ASN A 137 -13.49 -19.59 -10.79
N SER A 138 -14.38 -18.60 -10.61
CA SER A 138 -15.60 -18.74 -9.83
C SER A 138 -16.61 -19.60 -10.58
N THR A 139 -16.25 -20.85 -10.85
CA THR A 139 -17.20 -21.93 -11.10
C THR A 139 -16.93 -22.92 -9.99
N ASN A 140 -17.88 -23.01 -9.06
CA ASN A 140 -17.85 -23.97 -7.97
C ASN A 140 -18.53 -25.26 -8.48
N PRO A 141 -17.82 -26.27 -9.03
CA PRO A 141 -18.41 -27.59 -9.09
C PRO A 141 -18.50 -28.10 -7.66
N ALA A 142 -19.73 -28.41 -7.23
CA ALA A 142 -19.96 -29.15 -6.00
C ALA A 142 -19.06 -30.39 -5.97
N PRO A 143 -18.52 -30.79 -4.80
CA PRO A 143 -17.73 -32.02 -4.73
C PRO A 143 -18.64 -33.21 -5.04
N GLU A 144 -18.49 -33.81 -6.22
CA GLU A 144 -18.92 -35.18 -6.46
C GLU A 144 -18.01 -36.10 -5.64
N ILE A 145 -18.51 -36.49 -4.48
CA ILE A 145 -17.91 -37.56 -3.69
C ILE A 145 -18.17 -38.87 -4.45
N SER A 146 -17.21 -39.29 -5.28
CA SER A 146 -17.17 -40.65 -5.80
C SER A 146 -16.55 -41.56 -4.75
N CYS A 147 -17.39 -42.19 -3.93
CA CYS A 147 -16.97 -43.28 -3.05
C CYS A 147 -16.81 -44.56 -3.86
N ASN A 148 -15.56 -44.92 -4.16
CA ASN A 148 -15.23 -46.24 -4.70
C ASN A 148 -15.40 -47.28 -3.58
N ALA A 149 -16.56 -47.95 -3.54
CA ALA A 149 -16.83 -49.01 -2.58
C ALA A 149 -16.19 -50.34 -3.03
N SER A 150 -15.05 -50.68 -2.43
CA SER A 150 -14.52 -52.04 -2.44
C SER A 150 -15.30 -52.89 -1.43
N THR A 151 -15.89 -53.98 -1.91
CA THR A 151 -16.53 -55.02 -1.10
C THR A 151 -15.53 -55.69 -0.16
N PRO A 152 -15.91 -55.92 1.11
CA PRO A 152 -15.95 -57.30 1.57
C PRO A 152 -17.14 -57.66 2.47
N SER A 153 -17.59 -58.90 2.26
CA SER A 153 -18.29 -59.89 3.09
C SER A 153 -19.15 -59.49 4.30
N ALA A 154 -20.31 -60.15 4.33
CA ALA A 154 -21.41 -60.09 5.28
C ALA A 154 -21.06 -60.21 6.78
N ALA A 155 -21.71 -59.38 7.59
CA ALA A 155 -22.16 -59.74 8.93
C ALA A 155 -23.52 -59.06 9.22
N THR A 156 -24.52 -59.89 9.50
CA THR A 156 -25.91 -59.57 9.82
C THR A 156 -26.02 -58.87 11.19
N ILE A 157 -26.69 -57.72 11.27
CA ILE A 157 -27.32 -57.23 12.52
C ILE A 157 -28.71 -56.68 12.21
N THR A 158 -29.63 -57.08 13.09
CA THR A 158 -31.09 -57.06 13.02
C THR A 158 -31.75 -55.69 13.18
N VAL A 159 -32.94 -55.60 12.58
CA VAL A 159 -33.86 -54.46 12.45
C VAL A 159 -34.63 -54.19 13.74
N PHE A 160 -34.87 -52.91 14.05
CA PHE A 160 -36.12 -52.49 14.71
C PHE A 160 -36.72 -51.29 13.98
N ALA A 161 -38.01 -51.42 13.65
CA ALA A 161 -38.80 -50.50 12.86
C ALA A 161 -39.88 -49.82 13.72
N SER A 162 -40.39 -48.69 13.21
CA SER A 162 -41.76 -48.12 13.31
C SER A 162 -41.81 -46.68 13.85
N PRO A 163 -42.89 -45.91 13.57
CA PRO A 163 -43.12 -45.16 12.31
C PRO A 163 -43.45 -43.67 12.62
N SER A 164 -43.40 -42.71 11.69
CA SER A 164 -44.56 -42.32 10.86
C SER A 164 -44.24 -40.99 10.15
N ALA A 165 -44.66 -40.89 8.87
CA ALA A 165 -45.34 -39.77 8.18
C ALA A 165 -44.93 -38.30 8.48
N SER A 166 -44.91 -37.33 7.56
CA SER A 166 -45.11 -37.22 6.12
C SER A 166 -45.02 -35.70 5.80
N SER A 167 -44.49 -35.35 4.64
CA SER A 167 -44.95 -34.24 3.76
C SER A 167 -44.94 -32.78 4.22
N HIS A 168 -44.19 -31.97 3.47
CA HIS A 168 -44.52 -30.62 2.96
C HIS A 168 -45.52 -29.74 3.72
N GLN A 169 -45.01 -28.67 4.33
CA GLN A 169 -45.70 -27.38 4.56
C GLN A 169 -44.60 -26.31 4.34
N LEU A 170 -44.47 -25.73 3.15
CA LEU A 170 -45.16 -24.51 2.70
C LEU A 170 -45.05 -23.38 3.73
N LEU A 171 -44.16 -22.44 3.40
CA LEU A 171 -44.18 -21.00 3.68
C LEU A 171 -45.13 -20.56 4.81
N GLN A 172 -44.57 -20.17 5.96
CA GLN A 172 -45.04 -18.99 6.68
C GLN A 172 -44.14 -18.63 7.87
N ARG A 173 -43.88 -17.32 7.97
CA ARG A 173 -43.81 -16.54 9.22
C ARG A 173 -42.42 -16.25 9.80
N SER A 174 -41.89 -15.07 9.46
CA SER A 174 -41.35 -14.12 10.45
C SER A 174 -41.08 -12.74 9.83
N LEU A 175 -42.10 -11.87 9.86
CA LEU A 175 -41.96 -10.41 9.89
C LEU A 175 -41.88 -10.01 11.37
N GLY A 176 -40.83 -9.27 11.75
CA GLY A 176 -40.79 -8.63 13.07
C GLY A 176 -39.39 -8.28 13.53
N LEU A 177 -39.14 -6.97 13.69
CA LEU A 177 -38.10 -6.25 14.46
C LEU A 177 -37.35 -5.23 13.60
N GLY A 178 -37.83 -3.98 13.60
CA GLY A 178 -37.25 -2.90 12.81
C GLY A 178 -37.50 -1.52 13.40
N LEU A 179 -37.39 -1.33 14.72
CA LEU A 179 -37.42 -0.03 15.39
C LEU A 179 -36.46 -0.07 16.58
N GLY A 180 -35.17 0.18 16.36
CA GLY A 180 -34.18 0.13 17.46
C GLY A 180 -32.78 0.70 17.18
N LEU A 181 -32.54 1.32 16.01
CA LEU A 181 -31.20 1.82 15.65
C LEU A 181 -31.09 3.35 15.64
N GLY A 182 -32.19 4.10 15.82
CA GLY A 182 -32.16 5.56 15.71
C GLY A 182 -31.44 6.26 16.87
N ILE A 183 -31.66 5.78 18.10
CA ILE A 183 -31.07 6.39 19.31
C ILE A 183 -29.55 6.23 19.36
N PRO A 184 -28.95 5.04 19.16
CA PRO A 184 -27.49 4.93 19.17
C PRO A 184 -26.84 5.73 18.03
N LEU A 185 -27.47 5.78 16.85
CA LEU A 185 -26.95 6.56 15.72
C LEU A 185 -26.96 8.07 16.00
N LEU A 186 -28.02 8.59 16.64
CA LEU A 186 -28.10 10.00 17.03
C LEU A 186 -27.06 10.38 18.09
N ILE A 187 -26.80 9.50 19.06
CA ILE A 187 -25.79 9.75 20.10
C ILE A 187 -24.38 9.81 19.48
N VAL A 188 -24.05 8.87 18.58
CA VAL A 188 -22.75 8.86 17.89
C VAL A 188 -22.58 10.12 17.04
N LEU A 189 -23.63 10.55 16.34
CA LEU A 189 -23.60 11.74 15.49
C LEU A 189 -23.51 13.04 16.30
N LEU A 190 -24.16 13.12 17.46
CA LEU A 190 -24.01 14.27 18.37
C LEU A 190 -22.61 14.31 18.99
N MET A 191 -22.06 13.17 19.40
CA MET A 191 -20.71 13.11 19.97
C MET A 191 -19.64 13.48 18.94
N SER A 192 -19.76 13.00 17.69
CA SER A 192 -18.81 13.37 16.63
C SER A 192 -18.84 14.86 16.31
N LEU A 193 -20.03 15.48 16.27
CA LEU A 193 -20.17 16.93 16.06
C LEU A 193 -19.55 17.76 17.19
N ILE A 194 -19.66 17.32 18.44
CA ILE A 194 -19.05 18.01 19.59
C ILE A 194 -17.52 17.92 19.52
N LEU A 195 -16.95 16.76 19.19
CA LEU A 195 -15.50 16.58 19.07
C LEU A 195 -14.92 17.43 17.94
N VAL A 196 -15.55 17.43 16.76
CA VAL A 196 -15.12 18.26 15.63
C VAL A 196 -15.19 19.74 15.97
N ARG A 197 -16.22 20.20 16.70
CA ARG A 197 -16.29 21.60 17.15
C ARG A 197 -15.15 21.97 18.10
N ARG A 198 -14.84 21.10 19.07
CA ARG A 198 -13.73 21.33 20.01
C ARG A 198 -12.38 21.32 19.32
N GLU A 199 -12.18 20.47 18.33
CA GLU A 199 -10.95 20.46 17.54
C GLU A 199 -10.84 21.71 16.66
N ARG A 200 -11.93 22.15 16.02
CA ARG A 200 -11.92 23.40 15.25
C ARG A 200 -11.67 24.64 16.11
N GLU A 201 -12.06 24.62 17.38
CA GLU A 201 -11.70 25.70 18.32
C GLU A 201 -10.21 25.68 18.66
N LYS A 202 -9.64 24.51 18.97
CA LYS A 202 -8.18 24.37 19.20
C LYS A 202 -7.34 24.72 17.97
N SER A 203 -7.81 24.35 16.77
CA SER A 203 -7.11 24.66 15.52
C SER A 203 -7.12 26.15 15.19
N LYS A 204 -8.08 26.93 15.71
CA LYS A 204 -8.06 28.40 15.56
C LYS A 204 -6.95 29.01 16.40
N GLU A 205 -6.77 28.56 17.64
CA GLU A 205 -5.67 29.03 18.50
C GLU A 205 -4.29 28.68 17.91
N ALA A 206 -4.16 27.48 17.30
CA ALA A 206 -2.94 27.07 16.62
C ALA A 206 -2.65 27.90 15.35
N TRP A 207 -3.67 28.27 14.57
CA TRP A 207 -3.52 29.12 13.38
C TRP A 207 -3.08 30.54 13.75
N GLU A 208 -3.65 31.12 14.82
CA GLU A 208 -3.27 32.46 15.29
C GLU A 208 -1.81 32.49 15.77
N THR A 209 -1.37 31.44 16.45
CA THR A 209 0.02 31.27 16.88
C THR A 209 0.97 31.19 15.69
N LEU A 210 0.65 30.39 14.66
CA LEU A 210 1.44 30.29 13.44
C LEU A 210 1.47 31.60 12.63
N ALA A 211 0.36 32.33 12.57
CA ALA A 211 0.30 33.64 11.91
C ALA A 211 1.22 34.66 12.59
N SER A 212 1.27 34.67 13.93
CA SER A 212 2.18 35.55 14.68
C SER A 212 3.66 35.21 14.45
N LEU A 213 4.01 33.93 14.35
CA LEU A 213 5.37 33.46 14.06
C LEU A 213 5.82 33.83 12.64
N GLN A 214 4.92 33.75 11.66
CA GLN A 214 5.20 34.14 10.27
C GLN A 214 5.46 35.65 10.14
N GLN A 215 4.75 36.47 10.91
CA GLN A 215 4.98 37.92 10.95
C GLN A 215 6.34 38.27 11.61
N GLN A 216 6.76 37.52 12.63
CA GLN A 216 8.06 37.69 13.28
C GLN A 216 9.23 37.29 12.34
N GLN A 217 9.07 36.24 11.54
CA GLN A 217 10.09 35.87 10.52
C GLN A 217 10.26 36.95 9.43
N GLN A 218 9.19 37.60 8.99
CA GLN A 218 9.29 38.69 8.01
C GLN A 218 10.05 39.92 8.55
N GLN A 219 9.90 40.24 9.84
CA GLN A 219 10.67 41.33 10.45
C GLN A 219 12.17 41.00 10.56
N GLN A 220 12.54 39.74 10.82
CA GLN A 220 13.94 39.32 10.83
C GLN A 220 14.59 39.40 9.44
N HIS A 221 13.86 39.06 8.37
CA HIS A 221 14.37 39.21 6.99
C HIS A 221 14.59 40.67 6.59
N HIS A 222 13.82 41.62 7.12
CA HIS A 222 14.05 43.04 6.87
C HIS A 222 15.29 43.60 7.58
N HIS A 223 15.72 43.00 8.70
CA HIS A 223 16.89 43.50 9.44
C HIS A 223 18.24 43.05 8.87
N GLN A 224 18.28 41.97 8.06
CA GLN A 224 19.52 41.47 7.44
C GLN A 224 19.92 42.19 6.14
N ASN A 225 18.99 42.84 5.44
CA ASN A 225 19.28 43.57 4.21
C ASN A 225 19.74 45.03 4.41
N GLY A 226 19.92 45.48 5.67
CA GLY A 226 20.29 46.87 5.99
C GLY A 226 21.72 47.08 6.50
N GLY A 227 22.57 46.05 6.54
CA GLY A 227 23.84 46.12 7.28
C GLY A 227 25.06 45.62 6.51
N VAL A 228 25.45 46.32 5.43
CA VAL A 228 26.82 46.19 4.89
C VAL A 228 27.39 47.60 4.77
N PHE A 229 28.25 47.97 5.73
CA PHE A 229 29.52 48.68 5.61
C PHE A 229 29.96 49.18 7.00
N GLY A 230 31.15 48.79 7.46
CA GLY A 230 31.83 49.50 8.56
C GLY A 230 32.65 48.62 9.49
N LEU A 231 33.97 48.68 9.32
CA LEU A 231 35.04 48.06 10.12
C LEU A 231 34.94 48.38 11.62
N GLY A 232 35.25 47.41 12.48
CA GLY A 232 35.34 47.61 13.93
C GLY A 232 36.00 46.46 14.67
N ARG A 233 37.28 46.66 14.98
CA ARG A 233 38.22 45.84 15.75
C ARG A 233 37.78 45.69 17.23
N GLY A 234 38.01 44.53 17.85
CA GLY A 234 38.01 44.38 19.31
C GLY A 234 37.36 43.07 19.79
N GLY A 235 38.19 42.11 20.24
CA GLY A 235 37.73 40.84 20.77
C GLY A 235 37.45 40.88 22.27
N HIS A 236 36.58 40.00 22.74
CA HIS A 236 36.51 39.52 24.13
C HIS A 236 35.92 38.10 24.12
N ASP A 237 36.51 37.23 24.94
CA ASP A 237 36.16 35.83 25.19
C ASP A 237 34.72 35.66 25.70
N VAL A 238 33.98 34.64 25.24
CA VAL A 238 33.08 33.85 26.10
C VAL A 238 32.93 32.42 25.54
N ALA A 239 32.89 31.49 26.50
CA ALA A 239 33.02 30.05 26.44
C ALA A 239 31.89 29.26 25.73
N TYR A 240 32.26 28.01 25.44
CA TYR A 240 31.42 26.85 25.11
C TYR A 240 30.16 26.74 25.97
N ALA A 241 29.01 26.48 25.33
CA ALA A 241 27.89 25.76 25.94
C ALA A 241 27.27 24.80 24.91
N HIS A 242 27.32 23.52 25.26
CA HIS A 242 26.65 22.41 24.60
C HIS A 242 25.11 22.49 24.75
N ASP A 243 24.44 21.77 23.86
CA ASP A 243 23.11 21.19 24.00
C ASP A 243 21.89 22.13 23.96
N ALA A 244 21.21 22.15 22.81
CA ALA A 244 19.75 22.13 22.75
C ALA A 244 19.31 21.61 21.37
N ARG A 245 18.98 20.32 21.29
CA ARG A 245 18.17 19.78 20.19
C ARG A 245 16.77 20.40 20.24
N PRO A 246 16.20 20.95 19.15
CA PRO A 246 14.77 21.24 19.12
C PRO A 246 13.98 19.92 19.03
N PRO A 247 12.81 19.82 19.69
CA PRO A 247 11.98 18.62 19.66
C PRO A 247 11.34 18.43 18.28
N LEU A 248 11.28 17.15 17.86
CA LEU A 248 10.53 16.67 16.71
C LEU A 248 9.05 17.10 16.83
N VAL A 249 8.57 17.86 15.85
CA VAL A 249 7.14 18.05 15.63
C VAL A 249 6.62 16.84 14.87
N GLU A 250 5.79 16.08 15.55
CA GLU A 250 5.03 14.94 15.04
C GLU A 250 3.98 15.46 14.04
N ILE A 251 4.19 15.19 12.75
CA ILE A 251 3.26 15.62 11.69
C ILE A 251 2.11 14.60 11.65
N GLY A 252 1.04 14.92 12.38
CA GLY A 252 -0.25 14.24 12.26
C GLY A 252 -0.84 14.42 10.87
N ILE A 253 -0.92 13.32 10.12
CA ILE A 253 -1.58 13.22 8.82
C ILE A 253 -3.09 13.16 9.00
N THR A 254 -3.78 14.29 8.84
CA THR A 254 -5.21 14.32 8.52
C THR A 254 -5.57 15.60 7.76
N GLU A 255 -5.62 15.56 6.43
CA GLU A 255 -6.68 16.25 5.68
C GLU A 255 -6.82 15.64 4.27
N VAL A 256 -7.91 14.91 4.06
CA VAL A 256 -8.41 14.58 2.72
C VAL A 256 -9.26 15.78 2.30
N GLN A 257 -8.69 16.68 1.50
CA GLN A 257 -9.48 17.72 0.84
C GLN A 257 -9.99 17.18 -0.51
N GLU A 258 -11.28 16.91 -0.53
CA GLU A 258 -12.09 16.74 -1.73
C GLU A 258 -12.10 18.08 -2.48
N MET A 259 -11.43 18.15 -3.64
CA MET A 259 -11.46 19.34 -4.48
C MET A 259 -12.36 19.16 -5.70
N ASP A 260 -13.20 20.17 -5.84
CA ASP A 260 -14.30 20.39 -6.76
C ASP A 260 -13.97 20.18 -8.25
N SER A 261 -14.94 19.59 -8.93
CA SER A 261 -14.96 19.30 -10.35
C SER A 261 -15.28 20.56 -11.17
N LYS A 262 -14.31 21.44 -11.40
CA LYS A 262 -14.42 22.50 -12.43
C LYS A 262 -13.07 22.85 -13.07
N TYR A 263 -12.55 21.99 -13.96
CA TYR A 263 -11.71 22.45 -15.08
C TYR A 263 -11.61 21.37 -16.17
N THR A 264 -12.67 21.23 -16.97
CA THR A 264 -12.60 20.61 -18.29
C THR A 264 -12.57 21.74 -19.33
N ARG A 265 -11.46 21.89 -20.05
CA ARG A 265 -11.45 22.60 -21.33
C ARG A 265 -11.19 21.60 -22.46
N PRO A 266 -12.02 21.57 -23.51
CA PRO A 266 -11.74 20.78 -24.70
C PRO A 266 -10.72 21.54 -25.57
N LEU A 267 -9.63 20.87 -25.94
CA LEU A 267 -8.76 21.35 -27.01
C LEU A 267 -9.37 20.87 -28.34
N GLY A 268 -10.11 21.78 -28.95
CA GLY A 268 -10.60 21.66 -30.31
C GLY A 268 -9.48 21.82 -31.34
N GLU A 269 -9.75 21.22 -32.49
CA GLU A 269 -9.00 21.23 -33.73
C GLU A 269 -8.55 22.62 -34.19
N LEU A 270 -7.37 22.68 -34.79
CA LEU A 270 -7.03 23.65 -35.83
C LEU A 270 -6.02 22.99 -36.77
N GLY A 271 -6.51 22.55 -37.92
CA GLY A 271 -5.70 22.08 -39.03
C GLY A 271 -5.24 23.23 -39.93
N ARG A 272 -4.01 23.13 -40.43
CA ARG A 272 -3.64 23.29 -41.84
C ARG A 272 -2.22 22.82 -42.06
#